data_AF-A0A3B3WJZ3-F1
#
_entry.id   AF-A0A3B3WJZ3-F1
#
_cell.length_a   1.000
_cell.length_b   1.000
_cell.length_c   1.000
_cell.angle_alpha   90.00
_cell.angle_beta   90.00
_cell.angle_gamma   90.00
#
_symmetry.space_group_name_H-M   'P 1'
#
loop_
_entity.id
_entity.type
_entity.pdbx_description
1 polymer ?
#
loop_
_entity_poly.entity_id
_entity_poly.type
_entity_poly.pdbx_seq_one_letter_code
_entity_poly.pdbx_strand_id
1 'polypeptide(L)'
;MFNTSPWSSKVSTILTFQHAIAVLRSNLWPGAFAYACGKKFENIYIGWGLKYVGEVYSPPIPPPPLMEYQNGPEITEGLDPTPEEEQALKEDLEEQQAALEEAEASEDDEDDD
;
A
#
# COMPACT_ATOMS: atom_id res chain seq x y z
N MET A 1 23.52 -1.74 14.26
CA MET A 1 24.17 -0.43 14.01
C MET A 1 25.67 -0.61 14.14
N PHE A 2 26.39 -0.53 13.03
CA PHE A 2 27.84 -0.74 13.02
C PHE A 2 28.53 0.28 13.93
N ASN A 3 29.47 -0.21 14.73
CA ASN A 3 30.24 0.53 15.75
C ASN A 3 31.31 1.46 15.12
N THR A 4 30.99 2.08 13.98
CA THR A 4 31.93 2.91 13.23
C THR A 4 31.76 4.37 13.66
N SER A 5 32.84 4.96 14.19
CA SER A 5 32.87 6.39 14.51
C SER A 5 32.46 7.22 13.28
N PRO A 6 31.52 8.17 13.41
CA PRO A 6 31.10 9.03 12.30
C PRO A 6 32.22 9.84 11.66
N TRP A 7 33.29 10.11 12.40
CA TRP A 7 34.43 10.91 11.98
C TRP A 7 35.76 10.23 12.32
N SER A 8 36.74 10.43 11.44
CA SER A 8 38.14 10.11 11.71
C SER A 8 38.97 11.40 11.68
N SER A 9 39.75 11.64 12.72
CA SER A 9 40.67 12.77 12.82
C SER A 9 42.05 12.43 12.27
N LYS A 10 42.64 13.37 11.53
CA LYS A 10 44.01 13.31 11.03
C LYS A 10 44.67 14.68 11.16
N VAL A 11 46.00 14.66 11.18
CA VAL A 11 46.84 15.86 11.10
C VAL A 11 47.59 15.81 9.79
N SER A 12 47.78 16.96 9.12
CA SER A 12 48.45 17.00 7.81
C SER A 12 49.92 16.57 7.85
N THR A 13 50.62 16.80 8.96
CA THR A 13 52.02 16.43 9.17
C THR A 13 52.33 16.21 10.64
N ILE A 14 53.25 15.30 10.93
CA ILE A 14 53.81 15.05 12.27
C ILE A 14 55.25 15.55 12.41
N LEU A 15 55.86 16.04 11.31
CA LEU A 15 57.26 16.49 11.29
C LEU A 15 57.38 17.96 11.64
N THR A 16 56.37 18.77 11.27
CA THR A 16 56.35 20.22 11.44
C THR A 16 55.05 20.68 12.07
N PHE A 17 54.84 20.33 13.35
CA PHE A 17 53.58 20.60 14.08
C PHE A 17 53.13 22.07 14.05
N GLN A 18 54.07 23.02 13.98
CA GLN A 18 53.77 24.46 13.90
C GLN A 18 53.00 24.86 12.64
N HIS A 19 53.13 24.07 11.57
CA HIS A 19 52.46 24.28 10.28
C HIS A 19 51.39 23.20 10.00
N ALA A 20 51.09 22.37 11.00
CA ALA A 20 50.17 21.27 10.84
C ALA A 20 48.71 21.76 10.86
N ILE A 21 47.88 21.12 10.05
CA ILE A 21 46.45 21.41 9.91
C ILE A 21 45.68 20.21 10.46
N ALA A 22 44.63 20.49 11.25
CA ALA A 22 43.71 19.46 11.73
C ALA A 22 42.67 19.16 10.65
N VAL A 23 42.43 17.89 10.35
CA VAL A 23 41.47 17.43 9.34
C VAL A 23 40.55 16.38 9.95
N LEU A 24 39.25 16.54 9.77
CA LEU A 24 38.25 15.52 10.04
C LEU A 24 37.70 14.98 8.72
N ARG A 25 37.62 13.66 8.59
CA ARG A 25 36.98 12.98 7.46
C ARG A 25 35.73 12.27 7.95
N SER A 26 34.61 12.46 7.26
CA SER A 26 33.39 11.70 7.56
C SER A 26 33.54 10.26 7.08
N ASN A 27 33.17 9.31 7.93
CA ASN A 27 33.06 7.89 7.55
C ASN A 27 31.64 7.54 7.08
N LEU A 28 30.63 8.36 7.42
CA LEU A 28 29.25 8.18 6.97
C LEU A 28 29.01 8.81 5.60
N TRP A 29 29.74 9.86 5.25
CA TRP A 29 29.66 10.53 3.95
C TRP A 29 31.04 10.56 3.31
N PRO A 30 31.45 9.48 2.64
CA PRO A 30 32.73 9.43 1.94
C PRO A 30 32.85 10.62 0.97
N GLY A 31 33.91 11.41 1.14
CA GLY A 31 34.11 12.66 0.41
C GLY A 31 33.87 13.93 1.22
N ALA A 32 33.26 13.83 2.41
CA ALA A 32 33.11 14.97 3.32
C ALA A 32 34.36 15.15 4.20
N PHE A 33 34.90 16.36 4.18
CA PHE A 33 36.05 16.77 4.99
C PHE A 33 35.77 18.10 5.68
N ALA A 34 36.29 18.24 6.88
CA ALA A 34 36.43 19.51 7.58
C ALA A 34 37.89 19.72 7.90
N TYR A 35 38.39 20.96 7.80
CA TYR A 35 39.73 21.28 8.24
C TYR A 35 39.75 22.56 9.07
N ALA A 36 40.76 22.67 9.93
CA ALA A 36 41.02 23.87 10.73
C ALA A 36 42.51 24.21 10.74
N CYS A 37 42.82 25.47 10.46
CA CYS A 37 44.15 26.04 10.48
C CYS A 37 44.12 27.41 11.18
N GLY A 38 44.55 27.46 12.44
CA GLY A 38 44.47 28.68 13.26
C GLY A 38 43.02 29.15 13.43
N LYS A 39 42.70 30.34 12.91
CA LYS A 39 41.35 30.94 12.98
C LYS A 39 40.46 30.62 11.76
N LYS A 40 41.01 29.94 10.75
CA LYS A 40 40.28 29.57 9.53
C LYS A 40 39.84 28.11 9.63
N PHE A 41 38.59 27.84 9.31
CA PHE A 41 38.04 26.49 9.21
C PHE A 41 37.05 26.47 8.06
N GLU A 42 37.01 25.37 7.33
CA GLU A 42 36.05 25.18 6.24
C GLU A 42 35.64 23.72 6.14
N ASN A 43 34.52 23.49 5.47
CA ASN A 43 33.98 22.18 5.19
C ASN A 43 33.85 22.02 3.67
N ILE A 44 34.22 20.85 3.16
CA ILE A 44 34.14 20.54 1.74
C ILE A 44 33.60 19.13 1.53
N TYR A 45 32.75 18.98 0.53
CA TYR A 45 32.24 17.70 0.08
C TYR A 45 32.62 17.47 -1.38
N ILE A 46 33.37 16.40 -1.64
CA ILE A 46 33.69 15.93 -2.99
C ILE A 46 33.41 14.43 -3.02
N GLY A 47 32.26 14.06 -3.59
CA GLY A 47 31.84 12.66 -3.63
C GLY A 47 30.53 12.44 -4.37
N TRP A 48 30.04 11.21 -4.31
CA TRP A 48 28.91 10.71 -5.11
C TRP A 48 27.52 10.97 -4.51
N GLY A 49 27.43 11.63 -3.35
CA GLY A 49 26.18 11.80 -2.62
C GLY A 49 25.63 10.52 -1.99
N LEU A 50 26.48 9.49 -1.82
CA LEU A 50 26.08 8.20 -1.24
C LEU A 50 26.50 8.11 0.22
N LYS A 51 25.51 7.88 1.10
CA LYS A 51 25.75 7.64 2.52
C LYS A 51 26.28 6.22 2.73
N TYR A 52 27.40 6.10 3.43
CA TYR A 52 27.90 4.83 3.90
C TYR A 52 27.08 4.38 5.12
N VAL A 53 26.23 3.37 4.89
CA VAL A 53 25.35 2.78 5.91
C VAL A 53 25.84 1.41 6.40
N GLY A 54 26.98 0.93 5.90
CA GLY A 54 27.56 -0.38 6.24
C GLY A 54 26.86 -1.57 5.58
N GLU A 55 25.66 -1.38 5.06
CA GLU A 55 24.90 -2.37 4.31
C GLU A 55 24.92 -2.04 2.82
N VAL A 56 24.93 -3.08 1.99
CA VAL A 56 24.70 -2.94 0.55
C VAL A 56 23.24 -2.51 0.37
N TYR A 57 22.99 -1.61 -0.58
CA TYR A 57 21.63 -1.21 -0.92
C TYR A 57 20.77 -2.44 -1.23
N SER A 58 19.74 -2.66 -0.44
CA SER A 58 18.69 -3.64 -0.69
C SER A 58 17.45 -2.88 -1.16
N PRO A 59 16.98 -3.08 -2.40
CA PRO A 59 15.78 -2.41 -2.87
C PRO A 59 14.57 -2.79 -2.00
N PRO A 60 13.62 -1.87 -1.79
CA PRO A 60 12.42 -2.19 -1.03
C PRO A 60 11.64 -3.30 -1.73
N ILE A 61 11.09 -4.22 -0.94
CA ILE A 61 10.16 -5.23 -1.46
C ILE A 61 8.93 -4.52 -2.06
N PRO A 62 8.34 -5.06 -3.15
CA PRO A 62 7.08 -4.56 -3.66
C PRO A 62 6.00 -4.53 -2.56
N PRO A 63 5.04 -3.59 -2.62
CA PRO A 63 3.94 -3.59 -1.68
C PRO A 63 3.16 -4.91 -1.77
N PRO A 64 2.55 -5.36 -0.67
CA PRO A 64 1.71 -6.55 -0.71
C PRO A 64 0.54 -6.34 -1.70
N PRO A 65 0.05 -7.40 -2.34
CA PRO A 65 -1.16 -7.34 -3.15
C PRO A 65 -2.32 -6.75 -2.35
N LEU A 66 -3.22 -6.04 -3.03
CA LEU A 66 -4.46 -5.59 -2.43
C LEU A 66 -5.36 -6.79 -2.13
N MET A 67 -6.14 -6.68 -1.07
CA MET A 67 -7.12 -7.70 -0.71
C MET A 67 -8.27 -7.68 -1.73
N GLU A 68 -8.77 -8.87 -2.06
CA GLU A 68 -9.97 -9.02 -2.88
C GLU A 68 -11.19 -8.39 -2.21
N TYR A 69 -12.21 -8.05 -3.00
CA TYR A 69 -13.47 -7.58 -2.45
C TYR A 69 -14.10 -8.66 -1.58
N GLN A 70 -14.64 -8.28 -0.42
CA GLN A 70 -15.25 -9.24 0.48
C GLN A 70 -16.50 -9.84 -0.16
N ASN A 71 -16.64 -11.17 -0.11
CA ASN A 71 -17.86 -11.85 -0.53
C ASN A 71 -19.06 -11.29 0.27
N GLY A 72 -19.97 -10.67 -0.46
CA GLY A 72 -21.18 -10.04 0.06
C GLY A 72 -22.39 -10.41 -0.81
N PRO A 73 -23.61 -10.12 -0.35
CA PRO A 73 -24.83 -10.39 -1.09
C PRO A 73 -24.91 -9.61 -2.41
N GLU A 74 -24.12 -8.55 -2.59
CA GLU A 74 -24.04 -7.82 -3.86
C GLU A 74 -23.37 -8.62 -4.99
N ILE A 75 -22.49 -9.56 -4.64
CA ILE A 75 -21.73 -10.38 -5.61
C ILE A 75 -22.01 -11.88 -5.53
N THR A 76 -22.85 -12.29 -4.57
CA THR A 76 -23.25 -13.69 -4.42
C THR A 76 -24.52 -13.91 -5.23
N GLU A 77 -24.44 -14.77 -6.25
CA GLU A 77 -25.60 -15.19 -7.02
C GLU A 77 -26.63 -15.87 -6.11
N GLY A 78 -27.91 -15.58 -6.32
CA GLY A 78 -28.99 -16.27 -5.63
C GLY A 78 -29.03 -17.75 -6.03
N LEU A 79 -29.51 -18.61 -5.13
CA LEU A 79 -29.76 -20.01 -5.49
C LEU A 79 -30.97 -20.09 -6.42
N ASP A 80 -30.86 -20.93 -7.45
CA ASP A 80 -32.00 -21.26 -8.29
C ASP A 80 -33.11 -21.93 -7.45
N PRO A 81 -34.39 -21.64 -7.73
CA PRO A 81 -35.51 -22.31 -7.07
C PRO A 81 -35.44 -23.84 -7.25
N THR A 82 -35.93 -24.58 -6.26
CA THR A 82 -36.08 -26.03 -6.39
C THR A 82 -37.27 -26.37 -7.30
N PRO A 83 -37.26 -27.53 -7.98
CA PRO A 83 -38.38 -27.93 -8.83
C PRO A 83 -39.70 -28.08 -8.05
N GLU A 84 -39.64 -28.41 -6.76
CA GLU A 84 -40.82 -28.44 -5.90
C GLU A 84 -41.39 -27.03 -5.62
N GLU A 85 -40.53 -26.04 -5.40
CA GLU A 85 -40.95 -24.64 -5.22
C GLU A 85 -41.53 -24.05 -6.51
N GLU A 86 -40.97 -24.39 -7.67
CA GLU A 86 -41.53 -23.99 -8.97
C GLU A 86 -42.92 -24.59 -9.22
N GLN A 87 -43.13 -25.85 -8.83
CA GLN A 87 -44.43 -26.51 -8.94
C GLN A 87 -45.47 -25.85 -8.03
N ALA A 88 -45.12 -25.59 -6.77
CA ALA A 88 -46.00 -24.92 -5.83
C ALA A 88 -46.37 -23.51 -6.30
N LEU A 89 -45.40 -22.75 -6.83
CA LEU A 89 -45.65 -21.43 -7.41
C LEU A 89 -46.60 -21.52 -8.62
N LYS A 90 -46.43 -22.54 -9.47
CA LYS A 90 -47.27 -22.76 -10.63
C LYS A 90 -48.72 -23.07 -10.25
N GLU A 91 -48.92 -23.93 -9.25
CA GLU A 91 -50.25 -24.26 -8.74
C GLU A 91 -50.94 -23.03 -8.14
N ASP A 92 -50.23 -22.24 -7.33
CA ASP A 92 -50.77 -21.01 -6.72
C ASP A 92 -51.15 -19.96 -7.78
N LEU A 93 -50.35 -19.83 -8.86
CA LEU A 93 -50.66 -18.95 -9.99
C LEU A 93 -51.89 -19.43 -10.78
N GLU A 94 -52.03 -20.74 -11.01
CA GLU A 94 -53.20 -21.32 -11.68
C GLU A 94 -54.48 -21.11 -10.86
N GLU A 95 -54.41 -21.26 -9.52
CA GLU A 95 -55.54 -21.01 -8.63
C GLU A 95 -55.94 -19.53 -8.60
N GLN A 96 -54.96 -18.62 -8.52
CA GLN A 96 -55.22 -17.18 -8.60
C GLN A 96 -55.85 -16.78 -9.93
N GLN A 97 -55.40 -17.36 -11.05
CA GLN A 97 -55.97 -17.08 -12.36
C GLN A 97 -57.40 -17.60 -12.48
N ALA A 98 -57.68 -18.82 -12.00
CA ALA A 98 -59.03 -19.38 -12.00
C ALA A 98 -60.00 -18.52 -11.18
N ALA A 99 -59.57 -18.03 -10.00
CA ALA A 99 -60.37 -17.13 -9.18
C ALA A 99 -60.66 -15.79 -9.87
N LEU A 100 -59.71 -15.28 -10.65
CA LEU A 100 -59.87 -14.06 -11.46
C LEU A 100 -60.86 -14.27 -12.62
N GLU A 101 -60.76 -15.38 -13.35
CA GLU A 101 -61.69 -15.72 -14.42
C GLU A 101 -63.12 -15.93 -13.90
N GLU A 102 -63.28 -16.55 -12.73
CA GLU A 102 -64.59 -16.71 -12.07
C GLU A 102 -65.15 -15.36 -11.62
N ALA A 103 -64.31 -14.46 -11.10
CA ALA A 103 -64.73 -13.10 -10.74
C ALA A 103 -65.14 -12.27 -11.97
N GLU A 104 -64.37 -12.29 -13.06
CA GLU A 104 -64.71 -11.59 -14.31
C GLU A 104 -65.99 -12.15 -14.96
N ALA A 105 -66.19 -13.48 -14.93
CA ALA A 105 -67.43 -14.10 -15.41
C ALA A 105 -68.64 -13.71 -14.55
N SER A 106 -68.44 -13.49 -13.24
CA SER A 106 -69.52 -13.02 -12.35
C SER A 106 -69.85 -11.53 -12.51
N GLU A 107 -68.92 -10.70 -13.02
CA GLU A 107 -69.18 -9.29 -13.33
C GLU A 107 -69.89 -9.08 -14.68
N ASP A 108 -69.78 -10.00 -15.65
CA ASP A 108 -70.48 -9.95 -16.97
C ASP A 108 -71.96 -10.40 -16.89
N ASP A 109 -72.35 -11.09 -15.81
CA ASP A 109 -73.74 -11.54 -15.56
C ASP A 109 -74.61 -10.51 -14.80
N GLU A 110 -74.06 -9.36 -14.36
CA GLU A 110 -74.80 -8.31 -13.62
C GLU A 110 -75.31 -7.12 -14.49
N ASP A 111 -75.05 -7.10 -15.81
CA ASP A 111 -75.37 -5.98 -16.72
C ASP A 111 -76.58 -6.20 -17.67
N ASP A 112 -77.40 -7.26 -17.47
CA ASP A 112 -78.52 -7.64 -18.37
C ASP A 112 -79.95 -7.55 -17.74
N ASP A 113 -80.21 -6.54 -16.88
CA ASP A 113 -81.56 -6.21 -16.33
C ASP A 113 -81.99 -4.74 -16.57
#